data_AF-A0A419DTW2-F1
#
_entry.id   AF-A0A419DTW2-F1
#
_cell.length_a   1.000
_cell.length_b   1.000
_cell.length_c   1.000
_cell.angle_alpha   90.00
_cell.angle_beta   90.00
_cell.angle_gamma   90.00
#
_symmetry.space_group_name_H-M   'P 1'
#
loop_
_entity.id
_entity.type
_entity.pdbx_description
1 polymer ?
#
loop_
_entity_poly.entity_id
_entity_poly.type
_entity_poly.pdbx_seq_one_letter_code
_entity_poly.pdbx_strand_id
1 'polypeptide(L)'
;MGKRNNKVIDIFGATNSLKVLSYLAQDPSKEFLASEIQKTTLASRAGVYFALKELMRQGLVSQERRGKVIFYRIVYDDAAIKQFKILKNVFSLRPIVAKLKPFSRKIVLYGSYSRGENDPASDIDLFILSKDPEATKDALSSLKTKQKLQTVIKTATEMASFKESEKVFMQEVERGIVLWEEKG
;
A
#
# COMPACT_ATOMS: atom_id res chain seq x y z
N MET A 1 -23.53 20.97 -15.32
CA MET A 1 -22.67 20.04 -16.06
C MET A 1 -21.92 19.16 -15.06
N GLY A 2 -22.34 17.92 -14.86
CA GLY A 2 -21.80 17.04 -13.82
C GLY A 2 -20.34 16.66 -14.08
N LYS A 3 -19.46 16.90 -13.10
CA LYS A 3 -18.08 16.39 -13.11
C LYS A 3 -18.14 14.85 -13.16
N ARG A 4 -17.67 14.26 -14.27
CA ARG A 4 -17.41 12.82 -14.33
C ARG A 4 -16.32 12.51 -13.32
N ASN A 5 -16.70 11.97 -12.17
CA ASN A 5 -15.77 11.28 -11.29
C ASN A 5 -15.25 10.08 -12.06
N ASN A 6 -14.05 10.19 -12.62
CA ASN A 6 -13.26 9.03 -13.03
C ASN A 6 -12.95 8.25 -11.75
N LYS A 7 -13.90 7.43 -11.28
CA LYS A 7 -13.65 6.41 -10.28
C LYS A 7 -12.63 5.48 -10.93
N VAL A 8 -11.37 5.62 -10.54
CA VAL A 8 -10.36 4.60 -10.75
C VAL A 8 -11.02 3.28 -10.34
N ILE A 9 -11.08 2.31 -11.26
CA ILE A 9 -11.63 1.00 -10.98
C ILE A 9 -10.74 0.39 -9.89
N ASP A 10 -11.26 0.37 -8.67
CA ASP A 10 -10.61 -0.29 -7.55
C ASP A 10 -10.82 -1.80 -7.73
N ILE A 11 -9.81 -2.49 -8.26
CA ILE A 11 -9.82 -3.93 -8.46
C ILE A 11 -10.06 -4.69 -7.14
N PHE A 12 -9.74 -4.07 -5.99
CA PHE A 12 -9.96 -4.63 -4.67
C PHE A 12 -11.41 -4.44 -4.18
N GLY A 13 -12.25 -3.76 -4.97
CA GLY A 13 -13.68 -3.57 -4.73
C GLY A 13 -14.60 -4.48 -5.54
N ALA A 14 -14.06 -5.40 -6.35
CA ALA A 14 -14.83 -6.18 -7.32
C ALA A 14 -15.83 -7.16 -6.66
N THR A 15 -15.51 -7.71 -5.49
CA THR A 15 -16.37 -8.65 -4.75
C THR A 15 -16.51 -8.22 -3.29
N ASN A 16 -17.55 -8.70 -2.60
CA ASN A 16 -17.70 -8.42 -1.17
C ASN A 16 -16.51 -9.00 -0.37
N SER A 17 -16.02 -10.19 -0.71
CA SER A 17 -14.83 -10.77 -0.07
C SER A 17 -13.60 -9.88 -0.25
N LEU A 18 -13.35 -9.36 -1.46
CA LEU A 18 -12.22 -8.45 -1.69
C LEU A 18 -12.40 -7.11 -0.96
N LYS A 19 -13.63 -6.54 -0.92
CA LYS A 19 -13.90 -5.32 -0.15
C LYS A 19 -13.62 -5.52 1.34
N VAL A 20 -14.12 -6.60 1.92
CA VAL A 20 -13.92 -6.93 3.35
C VAL A 20 -12.45 -7.19 3.63
N LEU A 21 -11.78 -8.02 2.83
CA LEU A 21 -10.35 -8.29 2.95
C LEU A 21 -9.52 -7.01 2.85
N SER A 22 -9.82 -6.17 1.85
CA SER A 22 -9.17 -4.89 1.61
C SER A 22 -9.37 -3.90 2.77
N TYR A 23 -10.53 -3.93 3.43
CA TYR A 23 -10.80 -3.11 4.60
C TYR A 23 -10.02 -3.60 5.83
N LEU A 24 -10.13 -4.88 6.17
CA LEU A 24 -9.45 -5.46 7.34
C LEU A 24 -7.93 -5.37 7.25
N ALA A 25 -7.36 -5.56 6.05
CA ALA A 25 -5.92 -5.50 5.84
C ALA A 25 -5.30 -4.09 5.98
N GLN A 26 -6.11 -3.03 6.09
CA GLN A 26 -5.60 -1.66 6.29
C GLN A 26 -5.03 -1.43 7.69
N ASP A 27 -5.58 -2.13 8.68
CA ASP A 27 -5.17 -2.00 10.07
C ASP A 27 -5.15 -3.40 10.71
N PRO A 28 -4.02 -4.12 10.56
CA PRO A 28 -3.94 -5.50 11.01
C PRO A 28 -4.03 -5.66 12.54
N SER A 29 -3.72 -4.60 13.29
CA SER A 29 -3.85 -4.57 14.75
C SER A 29 -5.29 -4.40 15.22
N LYS A 30 -6.16 -3.83 14.38
CA LYS A 30 -7.53 -3.51 14.77
C LYS A 30 -8.45 -4.71 14.64
N GLU A 31 -9.38 -4.79 15.59
CA GLU A 31 -10.53 -5.67 15.55
C GLU A 31 -11.77 -4.90 15.11
N PHE A 32 -12.64 -5.54 14.35
CA PHE A 32 -13.80 -4.90 13.73
C PHE A 32 -15.09 -5.64 14.04
N LEU A 33 -16.17 -4.88 14.21
CA LEU A 33 -17.53 -5.40 14.22
C LEU A 33 -18.04 -5.57 12.79
N ALA A 34 -18.92 -6.54 12.57
CA ALA A 34 -19.59 -6.71 11.27
C ALA A 34 -20.33 -5.44 10.81
N SER A 35 -20.87 -4.65 11.74
CA SER A 35 -21.52 -3.37 11.46
C SER A 35 -20.55 -2.29 10.97
N GLU A 36 -19.33 -2.24 11.49
CA GLU A 36 -18.27 -1.33 11.00
C GLU A 36 -17.86 -1.72 9.58
N ILE A 37 -17.63 -3.01 9.35
CA ILE A 37 -17.29 -3.56 8.03
C ILE A 37 -18.39 -3.22 7.02
N GLN A 38 -19.66 -3.42 7.38
CA GLN A 38 -20.81 -3.09 6.54
C GLN A 38 -20.84 -1.59 6.18
N LYS A 39 -20.66 -0.72 7.19
CA LYS A 39 -20.69 0.73 7.01
C LYS A 39 -19.59 1.22 6.07
N THR A 40 -18.37 0.68 6.19
CA THR A 40 -17.24 1.13 5.37
C THR A 40 -17.23 0.51 3.98
N THR A 41 -17.55 -0.78 3.85
CA THR A 41 -17.50 -1.48 2.55
C THR A 41 -18.73 -1.23 1.67
N LEU A 42 -19.79 -0.64 2.25
CA LEU A 42 -21.10 -0.44 1.60
C LEU A 42 -21.72 -1.75 1.08
N ALA A 43 -21.25 -2.90 1.57
CA ALA A 43 -21.86 -4.20 1.28
C ALA A 43 -23.13 -4.40 2.12
N SER A 44 -24.06 -5.21 1.63
CA SER A 44 -25.24 -5.58 2.41
C SER A 44 -24.83 -6.45 3.61
N ARG A 45 -25.68 -6.54 4.63
CA ARG A 45 -25.47 -7.43 5.79
C ARG A 45 -25.19 -8.87 5.36
N ALA A 46 -25.98 -9.40 4.42
CA ALA A 46 -25.78 -10.74 3.87
C ALA A 46 -24.44 -10.84 3.11
N GLY A 47 -24.08 -9.82 2.33
CA GLY A 47 -22.81 -9.76 1.61
C GLY A 47 -21.59 -9.80 2.53
N VAL A 48 -21.62 -9.03 3.62
CA VAL A 48 -20.56 -9.05 4.65
C VAL A 48 -20.51 -10.41 5.35
N TYR A 49 -21.66 -10.99 5.70
CA TYR A 49 -21.73 -12.31 6.33
C TYR A 49 -21.08 -13.39 5.45
N PHE A 50 -21.44 -13.47 4.17
CA PHE A 50 -20.86 -14.47 3.25
C PHE A 50 -19.38 -14.20 2.99
N ALA A 51 -18.97 -12.94 2.87
CA ALA A 51 -17.57 -12.57 2.72
C ALA A 51 -16.72 -12.99 3.93
N LEU A 52 -17.16 -12.68 5.15
CA LEU A 52 -16.46 -13.09 6.37
C LEU A 52 -16.43 -14.61 6.50
N LYS A 53 -17.54 -15.30 6.23
CA LYS A 53 -17.59 -16.77 6.24
C LYS A 53 -16.57 -17.39 5.28
N GLU A 54 -16.48 -16.87 4.07
CA GLU A 54 -15.52 -17.34 3.08
C GLU A 54 -14.08 -17.05 3.50
N LEU A 55 -13.78 -15.82 3.95
CA LEU A 55 -12.43 -15.46 4.39
C LEU A 55 -11.96 -16.25 5.62
N MET A 56 -12.87 -16.55 6.55
CA MET A 56 -12.58 -17.43 7.69
C MET A 56 -12.33 -18.87 7.24
N ARG A 57 -13.10 -19.39 6.28
CA ARG A 57 -12.89 -20.74 5.69
C ARG A 57 -11.51 -20.87 5.04
N GLN A 58 -10.99 -19.78 4.50
CA GLN A 58 -9.65 -19.70 3.90
C GLN A 58 -8.54 -19.37 4.90
N GLY A 59 -8.85 -19.20 6.19
CA GLY A 59 -7.87 -18.86 7.23
C GLY A 59 -7.34 -17.42 7.18
N LEU A 60 -7.91 -16.55 6.33
CA LEU A 60 -7.44 -15.17 6.13
C LEU A 60 -7.98 -14.19 7.19
N VAL A 61 -9.08 -14.55 7.83
CA VAL A 61 -9.74 -13.77 8.88
C VAL A 61 -10.03 -14.68 10.06
N SER A 62 -9.77 -14.19 11.26
CA SER A 62 -10.16 -14.81 12.52
C SER A 62 -11.35 -14.08 13.13
N GLN A 63 -12.14 -14.79 13.93
CA GLN A 63 -13.16 -14.18 14.79
C GLN A 63 -12.95 -14.55 16.26
N GLU A 64 -13.30 -13.63 17.14
CA GLU A 64 -13.32 -13.84 18.58
C GLU A 64 -14.65 -13.36 19.16
N ARG A 65 -15.24 -14.15 20.06
CA ARG A 65 -16.48 -13.77 20.75
C ARG A 65 -16.16 -13.31 22.16
N ARG A 66 -16.49 -12.05 22.47
CA ARG A 66 -16.44 -11.49 23.82
C ARG A 66 -17.85 -11.12 24.26
N GLY A 67 -18.43 -11.95 25.13
CA GLY A 67 -19.83 -11.87 25.53
C GLY A 67 -20.81 -12.09 24.37
N LYS A 68 -21.63 -11.07 24.06
CA LYS A 68 -22.59 -11.09 22.93
C LYS A 68 -21.99 -10.50 21.63
N VAL A 69 -20.76 -10.00 21.68
CA VAL A 69 -20.12 -9.29 20.57
C VAL A 69 -19.13 -10.22 19.87
N ILE A 70 -19.10 -10.16 18.54
CA ILE A 70 -18.14 -10.88 17.70
C ILE A 70 -17.22 -9.85 17.05
N PHE A 71 -15.93 -10.06 17.23
CA PHE A 71 -14.85 -9.26 16.68
C PHE A 71 -14.18 -10.04 15.55
N TYR A 72 -13.87 -9.36 14.46
CA TYR A 72 -13.18 -9.91 13.30
C TYR A 72 -11.83 -9.23 13.12
N ARG A 73 -10.81 -10.00 12.80
CA ARG A 73 -9.45 -9.50 12.57
C ARG A 73 -8.80 -10.25 11.40
N ILE A 74 -7.95 -9.56 10.65
CA ILE A 74 -7.12 -10.20 9.64
C ILE A 74 -6.08 -11.12 10.31
N VAL A 75 -5.79 -12.27 9.72
CA VAL A 75 -4.67 -13.12 10.16
C VAL A 75 -3.39 -12.55 9.57
N TYR A 76 -2.83 -11.55 10.24
CA TYR A 76 -1.77 -10.70 9.69
C TYR A 76 -0.45 -11.45 9.35
N ASP A 77 -0.09 -12.44 10.16
CA ASP A 77 1.15 -13.20 9.97
C ASP A 77 1.10 -14.17 8.77
N ASP A 78 -0.05 -14.26 8.10
CA ASP A 78 -0.21 -15.04 6.88
C ASP A 78 0.53 -14.39 5.70
N ALA A 79 1.34 -15.19 5.00
CA ALA A 79 2.15 -14.72 3.87
C ALA A 79 1.28 -14.18 2.71
N ALA A 80 0.11 -14.76 2.46
CA ALA A 80 -0.79 -14.28 1.41
C ALA A 80 -1.38 -12.91 1.76
N ILE A 81 -1.65 -12.63 3.05
CA ILE A 81 -2.07 -11.31 3.51
C ILE A 81 -0.97 -10.26 3.28
N LYS A 82 0.28 -10.58 3.63
CA LYS A 82 1.41 -9.67 3.35
C LYS A 82 1.54 -9.40 1.85
N GLN A 83 1.49 -10.43 1.00
CA GLN A 83 1.56 -10.26 -0.46
C GLN A 83 0.36 -9.47 -1.03
N PHE A 84 -0.84 -9.67 -0.49
CA PHE A 84 -2.02 -8.88 -0.85
C PHE A 84 -1.85 -7.40 -0.50
N LYS A 85 -1.30 -7.08 0.68
CA LYS A 85 -0.98 -5.70 1.06
C LYS A 85 0.07 -5.09 0.14
N ILE A 86 1.12 -5.83 -0.19
CA ILE A 86 2.15 -5.39 -1.15
C ILE A 86 1.51 -5.03 -2.50
N LEU A 87 0.65 -5.90 -3.04
CA LEU A 87 -0.05 -5.62 -4.30
C LEU A 87 -0.87 -4.34 -4.22
N LYS A 88 -1.62 -4.13 -3.14
CA LYS A 88 -2.39 -2.90 -2.90
C LYS A 88 -1.49 -1.67 -2.84
N ASN A 89 -0.37 -1.76 -2.13
CA ASN A 89 0.60 -0.68 -1.98
C ASN A 89 1.20 -0.30 -3.34
N VAL A 90 1.67 -1.28 -4.12
CA VAL A 90 2.20 -1.04 -5.47
C VAL A 90 1.15 -0.40 -6.38
N PHE A 91 -0.10 -0.87 -6.31
CA PHE A 91 -1.18 -0.33 -7.13
C PHE A 91 -1.53 1.13 -6.76
N SER A 92 -1.58 1.45 -5.46
CA SER A 92 -1.91 2.79 -4.97
C SER A 92 -0.85 3.83 -5.33
N LEU A 93 0.41 3.41 -5.52
CA LEU A 93 1.52 4.29 -5.88
C LEU A 93 1.59 4.61 -7.38
N ARG A 94 0.81 3.94 -8.25
CA ARG A 94 0.85 4.18 -9.71
C ARG A 94 0.72 5.67 -10.12
N PRO A 95 -0.19 6.48 -9.54
CA PRO A 95 -0.28 7.90 -9.88
C PRO A 95 0.97 8.69 -9.47
N ILE A 96 1.55 8.37 -8.32
CA ILE A 96 2.78 8.99 -7.81
C ILE A 96 3.93 8.66 -8.75
N VAL A 97 4.12 7.36 -9.04
CA VAL A 97 5.14 6.88 -9.98
C VAL A 97 4.97 7.59 -11.33
N ALA A 98 3.76 7.65 -11.89
CA ALA A 98 3.50 8.30 -13.16
C ALA A 98 3.95 9.77 -13.21
N LYS A 99 3.80 10.53 -12.11
CA LYS A 99 4.29 11.91 -12.04
C LYS A 99 5.82 12.02 -11.92
N LEU A 100 6.47 11.05 -11.28
CA LEU A 100 7.91 11.07 -11.03
C LEU A 100 8.74 10.51 -12.20
N LYS A 101 8.15 9.63 -13.03
CA LYS A 101 8.82 8.99 -14.18
C LYS A 101 9.61 9.96 -15.08
N PRO A 102 9.08 11.14 -15.49
CA PRO A 102 9.80 12.02 -16.41
C PRO A 102 11.17 12.48 -15.88
N PHE A 103 11.29 12.61 -14.56
CA PHE A 103 12.47 13.12 -13.87
C PHE A 103 13.33 12.02 -13.24
N SER A 104 12.93 10.75 -13.36
CA SER A 104 13.57 9.63 -12.68
C SER A 104 14.23 8.69 -13.69
N ARG A 105 15.33 8.04 -13.28
CA ARG A 105 15.88 6.83 -13.91
C ARG A 105 15.35 5.56 -13.25
N LYS A 106 15.14 5.59 -11.93
CA LYS A 106 14.64 4.45 -11.15
C LYS A 106 13.85 4.92 -9.95
N ILE A 107 12.75 4.24 -9.63
CA ILE A 107 11.92 4.49 -8.45
C ILE A 107 11.73 3.15 -7.73
N VAL A 108 12.10 3.11 -6.46
CA VAL A 108 12.03 1.91 -5.63
C VAL A 108 11.21 2.20 -4.38
N LEU A 109 10.22 1.34 -4.11
CA LEU A 109 9.51 1.28 -2.83
C LEU A 109 10.30 0.41 -1.88
N TYR A 110 10.64 0.92 -0.70
CA TYR A 110 11.26 0.12 0.36
C TYR A 110 10.48 0.27 1.67
N GLY A 111 11.04 -0.24 2.76
CA GLY A 111 10.41 -0.14 4.08
C GLY A 111 9.14 -0.98 4.21
N SER A 112 8.28 -0.61 5.17
CA SER A 112 7.12 -1.42 5.57
C SER A 112 6.12 -1.63 4.43
N TYR A 113 5.95 -0.65 3.55
CA TYR A 113 5.06 -0.75 2.38
C TYR A 113 5.52 -1.82 1.39
N SER A 114 6.84 -1.98 1.18
CA SER A 114 7.41 -3.01 0.29
C SER A 114 7.29 -4.42 0.86
N ARG A 115 7.17 -4.54 2.20
CA ARG A 115 7.07 -5.83 2.91
C ARG A 115 5.63 -6.22 3.26
N GLY A 116 4.65 -5.35 2.98
CA GLY A 116 3.26 -5.55 3.38
C GLY A 116 3.02 -5.36 4.88
N GLU A 117 3.96 -4.70 5.56
CA GLU A 117 3.98 -4.56 7.01
C GLU A 117 3.45 -3.21 7.50
N ASN A 118 3.08 -2.34 6.58
CA ASN A 118 2.60 -1.00 6.87
C ASN A 118 1.26 -1.01 7.64
N ASP A 119 1.13 -0.09 8.58
CA ASP A 119 -0.11 0.24 9.30
C ASP A 119 -0.66 1.60 8.82
N PRO A 120 -1.79 2.09 9.35
CA PRO A 120 -2.34 3.39 8.95
C PRO A 120 -1.45 4.61 9.26
N ALA A 121 -0.49 4.49 10.18
CA ALA A 121 0.43 5.55 10.59
C ALA A 121 1.78 5.49 9.84
N SER A 122 2.03 4.42 9.10
CA SER A 122 3.28 4.20 8.36
C SER A 122 3.47 5.22 7.25
N ASP A 123 4.68 5.75 7.16
CA ASP A 123 5.13 6.56 6.03
C ASP A 123 5.40 5.67 4.80
N ILE A 124 5.38 6.28 3.61
CA ILE A 124 5.73 5.61 2.36
C ILE A 124 7.18 5.99 2.02
N ASP A 125 8.07 4.99 2.06
CA ASP A 125 9.49 5.18 1.80
C ASP A 125 9.83 4.92 0.33
N LEU A 126 10.32 5.96 -0.37
CA LEU A 126 10.72 5.88 -1.78
C LEU A 126 12.19 6.26 -1.96
N PHE A 127 12.91 5.44 -2.71
CA PHE A 127 14.22 5.79 -3.23
C PHE A 127 14.08 6.15 -4.70
N ILE A 128 14.63 7.31 -5.08
CA ILE A 128 14.49 7.85 -6.42
C ILE A 128 15.89 8.16 -6.95
N LEU A 129 16.31 7.39 -7.96
CA LEU A 129 17.45 7.77 -8.79
C LEU A 129 16.95 8.78 -9.82
N SER A 130 17.31 10.04 -9.67
CA SER A 130 16.79 11.17 -10.43
C SER A 130 17.73 11.62 -11.56
N LYS A 131 17.14 12.10 -12.65
CA LYS A 131 17.80 12.85 -13.74
C LYS A 131 17.85 14.35 -13.42
N ASP A 132 16.84 14.83 -12.70
CA ASP A 132 16.65 16.23 -12.32
C ASP A 132 16.10 16.28 -10.88
N PRO A 133 16.97 16.40 -9.87
CA PRO A 133 16.56 16.39 -8.46
C PRO A 133 15.60 17.52 -8.10
N GLU A 134 15.74 18.71 -8.69
CA GLU A 134 14.87 19.85 -8.37
C GLU A 134 13.48 19.64 -8.96
N ALA A 135 13.37 19.25 -10.23
CA ALA A 135 12.07 18.91 -10.81
C ALA A 135 11.40 17.70 -10.11
N THR A 136 12.20 16.76 -9.58
CA THR A 136 11.69 15.66 -8.77
C THR A 136 11.09 16.15 -7.45
N LYS A 137 11.76 17.06 -6.75
CA LYS A 137 11.25 17.67 -5.50
C LYS A 137 9.99 18.48 -5.75
N ASP A 138 9.93 19.24 -6.84
CA ASP A 138 8.74 20.00 -7.24
C ASP A 138 7.56 19.08 -7.58
N ALA A 139 7.82 17.98 -8.30
CA ALA A 139 6.81 16.98 -8.57
C ALA A 139 6.26 16.37 -7.28
N LEU A 140 7.14 16.09 -6.30
CA LEU A 140 6.76 15.57 -4.98
C LEU A 140 5.94 16.57 -4.16
N SER A 141 6.34 17.84 -4.12
CA SER A 141 5.63 18.89 -3.35
C SER A 141 4.21 19.15 -3.89
N SER A 142 3.99 18.91 -5.18
CA SER A 142 2.67 19.01 -5.83
C SER A 142 1.72 17.83 -5.50
N LEU A 143 2.22 16.76 -4.90
CA LEU A 143 1.42 15.57 -4.60
C LEU A 143 0.59 15.79 -3.33
N LYS A 144 -0.72 15.49 -3.43
CA LYS A 144 -1.61 15.37 -2.28
C LYS A 144 -1.78 13.90 -1.95
N THR A 145 -1.03 13.41 -0.97
CA THR A 145 -1.11 12.03 -0.49
C THR A 145 -1.75 11.99 0.89
N LYS A 146 -2.49 10.91 1.19
CA LYS A 146 -3.04 10.69 2.53
C LYS A 146 -1.94 10.33 3.53
N GLN A 147 -1.00 9.49 3.09
CA GLN A 147 0.20 9.13 3.85
C GLN A 147 1.37 10.03 3.47
N LYS A 148 2.23 10.31 4.44
CA LYS A 148 3.44 11.08 4.21
C LYS A 148 4.42 10.27 3.35
N LEU A 149 5.03 10.95 2.38
CA LEU A 149 6.11 10.40 1.58
C LEU A 149 7.43 10.74 2.25
N GLN A 150 8.24 9.73 2.57
CA GLN A 150 9.66 9.89 2.90
C GLN A 150 10.48 9.51 1.67
N THR A 151 11.26 10.43 1.14
CA THR A 151 11.97 10.22 -0.13
C THR A 151 13.46 10.46 0.01
N VAL A 152 14.27 9.54 -0.50
CA VAL A 152 15.70 9.73 -0.72
C VAL A 152 15.93 9.89 -2.22
N ILE A 153 16.38 11.08 -2.61
CA ILE A 153 16.64 11.44 -4.01
C ILE A 153 18.15 11.49 -4.23
N LYS A 154 18.63 10.76 -5.23
CA LYS A 154 20.05 10.74 -5.62
C LYS A 154 20.19 10.83 -7.14
N THR A 155 21.23 11.49 -7.59
CA THR A 155 21.68 11.47 -8.99
C THR A 155 22.58 10.26 -9.25
N ALA A 156 22.88 9.98 -10.53
CA ALA A 156 23.82 8.92 -10.90
C ALA A 156 25.24 9.16 -10.35
N THR A 157 25.68 10.42 -10.30
CA THR A 157 27.01 10.80 -9.78
C THR A 157 27.11 10.64 -8.27
N GLU A 158 26.05 10.96 -7.52
CA GLU A 158 26.01 10.76 -6.07
C GLU A 158 25.86 9.29 -5.67
N MET A 159 25.43 8.42 -6.59
CA MET A 159 25.09 7.04 -6.26
C MET A 159 26.30 6.21 -5.82
N ALA A 160 27.46 6.41 -6.45
CA ALA A 160 28.65 5.60 -6.19
C ALA A 160 29.15 5.80 -4.74
N SER A 161 29.37 7.05 -4.34
CA SER A 161 29.80 7.38 -2.98
C SER A 161 28.72 7.05 -1.95
N PHE A 162 27.44 7.28 -2.27
CA PHE A 162 26.34 6.97 -1.37
C PHE A 162 26.20 5.47 -1.10
N LYS A 163 26.42 4.61 -2.11
CA LYS A 163 26.42 3.15 -1.90
C LYS A 163 27.50 2.69 -0.94
N GLU A 164 28.65 3.33 -0.95
CA GLU A 164 29.77 2.99 -0.06
C GLU A 164 29.55 3.48 1.36
N SER A 165 29.02 4.70 1.53
CA SER A 165 28.78 5.29 2.85
C SER A 165 27.54 4.73 3.55
N GLU A 166 26.47 4.44 2.80
CA GLU A 166 25.15 4.05 3.33
C GLU A 166 24.79 2.59 2.98
N LYS A 167 25.71 1.65 3.23
CA LYS A 167 25.55 0.23 2.83
C LYS A 167 24.28 -0.42 3.38
N VAL A 168 23.97 -0.21 4.66
CA VAL A 168 22.79 -0.82 5.31
C VAL A 168 21.50 -0.30 4.69
N PHE A 169 21.42 1.02 4.47
CA PHE A 169 20.28 1.63 3.79
C PHE A 169 20.12 1.08 2.36
N MET A 170 21.23 0.96 1.63
CA MET A 170 21.18 0.46 0.26
C MET A 170 20.74 -1.01 0.18
N GLN A 171 21.09 -1.85 1.16
CA GLN A 171 20.57 -3.21 1.23
C GLN A 171 19.04 -3.24 1.42
N GLU A 172 18.48 -2.32 2.21
CA GLU A 172 17.02 -2.19 2.34
C GLU A 172 16.36 -1.73 1.03
N VAL A 173 16.97 -0.78 0.32
CA VAL A 173 16.50 -0.34 -1.01
C VAL A 173 16.57 -1.48 -2.03
N GLU A 174 17.66 -2.25 -2.04
CA GLU A 174 17.86 -3.37 -2.97
C GLU A 174 16.89 -4.53 -2.73
N ARG A 175 16.43 -4.73 -1.49
CA ARG A 175 15.35 -5.66 -1.14
C ARG A 175 13.95 -5.12 -1.46
N GLY A 176 13.85 -3.83 -1.78
CA GLY A 176 12.62 -3.16 -2.12
C GLY A 176 12.03 -3.58 -3.47
N ILE A 177 10.91 -2.97 -3.82
CA ILE A 177 10.18 -3.23 -5.07
C ILE A 177 10.50 -2.11 -6.05
N VAL A 178 11.10 -2.46 -7.18
CA VAL A 178 11.28 -1.52 -8.30
C VAL A 178 9.90 -1.22 -8.89
N LEU A 179 9.39 -0.02 -8.60
CA LEU A 179 8.09 0.43 -9.11
C LEU A 179 8.19 0.84 -10.58
N TRP A 180 9.35 1.38 -10.97
CA TRP A 180 9.65 1.75 -12.35
C TRP A 180 11.15 1.96 -12.54
N GLU A 181 11.64 1.64 -13.74
CA GLU A 181 13.00 1.86 -14.18
C GLU A 181 12.97 2.25 -15.66
N GLU A 182 13.76 3.25 -16.04
CA GLU A 182 13.95 3.64 -17.43
C GLU A 182 14.59 2.50 -18.20
N LYS A 183 14.05 2.17 -19.36
CA LYS A 183 14.69 1.22 -20.28
C LYS A 183 15.72 2.01 -21.10
N GLY A 184 16.95 1.52 -21.13
CA GLY A 184 18.01 2.01 -22.02
C GLY A 184 17.73 1.73 -23.48
#